data_AF-A0A7S2A4R5-F1
#
_entry.id   AF-A0A7S2A4R5-F1
#
_cell.length_a   1.000
_cell.length_b   1.000
_cell.length_c   1.000
_cell.angle_alpha   90.00
_cell.angle_beta   90.00
_cell.angle_gamma   90.00
#
_symmetry.space_group_name_H-M   'P 1'
#
loop_
_entity.id
_entity.type
_entity.pdbx_description
1 polymer ?
#
loop_
_entity_poly.entity_id
_entity_poly.type
_entity_poly.pdbx_seq_one_letter_code
_entity_poly.pdbx_strand_id
1 'polypeptide(L)'
;RGAQGSPIGIAGRTGGDQTARAQAGDQMGPYLRPMPGRQPEDVAKFREAFALQKKEMRKKVGGRVNKLNPFGAKPLRNAKKAGTDILVKKFEEMSEEQKGEVRDKMEKKKAERMEKRREFKKKMDEMKAEKEQKTKERDEKRWIPRKPKPVPITPVKTVDGKTPKGVGKKVLSKVPVVKRAYAKKPEEILYADVGLSFVAGLRMGIFHSDHLDKRLYQRRREALTDWLDLMSVSLPPEMGIHELIDALSEKMEYIVQSQKNLHEIIDKHPLSDKDWSPSCSKGKAGEGFACGFWKLLHLSTVGIAEQRGGLDDVEARRVFTTMEAADAIQDYIDLFYRGCETCRKNFLTKYERCDFGRCERLRDEAPELLSEEDWRELPLWMWELHNDLSVRVAAVNSTKRDAALMQWPNMENCFLCFKEDGEWDMEEVYDALEKTYWSGPDLDALKKMKKQKSMGRMVPRFCVIVGLVLLVAHVFKRRQLLITGMHKKFDSISSQEGKKA
;
A
#
# COMPACT_ATOMS: atom_id res chain seq x y z
N ARG A 1 -45.18 15.99 71.24
CA ARG A 1 -43.99 16.79 71.62
C ARG A 1 -42.78 16.03 71.08
N GLY A 2 -42.10 16.32 69.97
CA GLY A 2 -42.03 17.52 69.12
C GLY A 2 -40.57 18.00 69.06
N ALA A 3 -39.84 17.64 67.99
CA ALA A 3 -38.62 18.28 67.47
C ALA A 3 -38.36 17.66 66.07
N GLN A 4 -38.72 18.31 64.96
CA GLN A 4 -38.06 19.40 64.21
C GLN A 4 -36.82 18.98 63.41
N GLY A 5 -36.87 19.21 62.08
CA GLY A 5 -35.76 19.05 61.14
C GLY A 5 -36.19 19.01 59.67
N SER A 6 -36.30 20.18 59.04
CA SER A 6 -36.85 20.53 57.71
C SER A 6 -36.35 19.79 56.44
N PRO A 7 -37.15 19.78 55.35
CA PRO A 7 -36.73 19.43 53.99
C PRO A 7 -36.41 20.67 53.12
N ILE A 8 -35.45 20.54 52.21
CA ILE A 8 -35.15 21.54 51.16
C ILE A 8 -35.88 21.13 49.88
N GLY A 9 -36.67 22.07 49.35
CA GLY A 9 -37.57 21.90 48.23
C GLY A 9 -36.92 21.93 46.84
N ILE A 10 -37.59 21.23 45.93
CA ILE A 10 -37.36 21.22 44.48
C ILE A 10 -38.16 22.38 43.89
N ALA A 11 -37.47 23.33 43.26
CA ALA A 11 -38.08 24.38 42.45
C ALA A 11 -37.91 24.04 40.97
N GLY A 12 -39.04 23.86 40.28
CA GLY A 12 -39.11 23.74 38.84
C GLY A 12 -38.83 25.08 38.15
N ARG A 13 -38.21 25.01 36.97
CA ARG A 13 -38.13 26.13 36.02
C ARG A 13 -38.69 25.67 34.69
N THR A 14 -39.83 26.25 34.35
CA THR A 14 -40.52 26.18 33.07
C THR A 14 -40.01 27.28 32.13
N GLY A 15 -40.09 27.03 30.82
CA GLY A 15 -40.23 28.06 29.78
C GLY A 15 -38.94 28.53 29.11
N GLY A 16 -38.77 28.16 27.84
CA GLY A 16 -37.72 28.69 26.96
C GLY A 16 -37.85 28.17 25.52
N ASP A 17 -38.69 28.87 24.75
CA ASP A 17 -38.85 28.95 23.29
C ASP A 17 -38.22 27.89 22.36
N GLN A 18 -39.11 27.20 21.64
CA GLN A 18 -38.83 26.54 20.36
C GLN A 18 -39.48 27.34 19.22
N THR A 19 -38.75 28.23 18.56
CA THR A 19 -39.13 28.78 17.24
C THR A 19 -37.92 29.35 16.51
N ALA A 20 -37.23 28.52 15.73
CA ALA A 20 -36.42 28.97 14.57
C ALA A 20 -36.08 27.77 13.67
N ARG A 21 -37.07 27.26 12.93
CA ARG A 21 -36.84 26.34 11.81
C ARG A 21 -36.58 27.19 10.57
N ALA A 22 -35.32 27.58 10.36
CA ALA A 22 -34.89 28.23 9.15
C ALA A 22 -34.78 27.21 8.01
N GLN A 23 -35.49 27.50 6.92
CA GLN A 23 -35.36 26.86 5.63
C GLN A 23 -33.93 27.10 5.08
N ALA A 24 -33.15 26.04 4.95
CA ALA A 24 -32.08 25.93 3.95
C ALA A 24 -32.57 24.85 2.97
N GLY A 25 -32.82 25.12 1.70
CA GLY A 25 -32.00 25.93 0.81
C GLY A 25 -31.14 24.95 0.02
N ASP A 26 -31.78 24.31 -0.96
CA ASP A 26 -31.24 23.32 -1.89
C ASP A 26 -30.07 23.91 -2.70
N GLN A 27 -28.83 23.61 -2.30
CA GLN A 27 -27.61 23.78 -3.09
C GLN A 27 -26.64 22.64 -2.75
N MET A 28 -26.87 21.47 -3.35
CA MET A 28 -25.81 20.47 -3.50
C MET A 28 -24.87 20.90 -4.63
N GLY A 29 -23.63 21.23 -4.27
CA GLY A 29 -22.49 21.51 -5.15
C GLY A 29 -21.18 21.14 -4.43
N PRO A 30 -20.10 20.80 -5.14
CA PRO A 30 -19.06 19.90 -4.65
C PRO A 30 -18.28 20.50 -3.49
N TYR A 31 -18.22 19.77 -2.38
CA TYR A 31 -17.40 20.08 -1.22
C TYR A 31 -15.92 19.93 -1.56
N LEU A 32 -15.34 20.97 -2.15
CA LEU A 32 -13.91 21.21 -2.15
C LEU A 32 -13.70 22.57 -1.49
N ARG A 33 -13.57 22.58 -0.16
CA ARG A 33 -12.95 23.75 0.48
C ARG A 33 -11.49 23.77 0.02
N PRO A 34 -10.97 24.88 -0.54
CA PRO A 34 -9.54 25.01 -0.74
C PRO A 34 -8.86 24.78 0.62
N MET A 35 -8.02 23.76 0.70
CA MET A 35 -7.26 23.42 1.90
C MET A 35 -6.59 24.71 2.44
N PRO A 36 -6.85 25.09 3.69
CA PRO A 36 -6.32 26.34 4.25
C PRO A 36 -4.80 26.28 4.26
N GLY A 37 -4.15 27.15 3.47
CA GLY A 37 -2.68 27.22 3.44
C GLY A 37 -2.03 27.65 2.12
N ARG A 38 -2.76 27.73 1.00
CA ARG A 38 -2.21 28.28 -0.25
C ARG A 38 -2.73 29.69 -0.49
N GLN A 39 -1.83 30.68 -0.53
CA GLN A 39 -2.18 32.00 -1.05
C GLN A 39 -2.53 31.84 -2.55
N PRO A 40 -3.47 32.62 -3.11
CA PRO A 40 -3.81 32.57 -4.54
C PRO A 40 -2.58 32.69 -5.47
N GLU A 41 -1.56 33.44 -5.04
CA GLU A 41 -0.29 33.61 -5.75
C GLU A 41 0.55 32.32 -5.81
N ASP A 42 0.50 31.50 -4.76
CA ASP A 42 1.15 30.18 -4.74
C ASP A 42 0.44 29.22 -5.69
N VAL A 43 -0.90 29.31 -5.79
CA VAL A 43 -1.70 28.53 -6.75
C VAL A 43 -1.37 28.90 -8.19
N ALA A 44 -1.17 30.19 -8.50
CA ALA A 44 -0.80 30.64 -9.84
C ALA A 44 0.60 30.16 -10.27
N LYS A 45 1.60 30.32 -9.40
CA LYS A 45 2.97 29.80 -9.64
C LYS A 45 2.97 28.27 -9.74
N PHE A 46 2.14 27.61 -8.93
CA PHE A 46 1.94 26.17 -8.99
C PHE A 46 1.33 25.73 -10.33
N ARG A 47 0.31 26.43 -10.83
CA ARG A 47 -0.30 26.16 -12.15
C ARG A 47 0.71 26.29 -13.29
N GLU A 48 1.56 27.30 -13.26
CA GLU A 48 2.60 27.51 -14.27
C GLU A 48 3.68 26.41 -14.23
N ALA A 49 4.16 26.08 -13.03
CA ALA A 49 5.12 24.98 -12.84
C ALA A 49 4.52 23.62 -13.23
N PHE A 50 3.25 23.38 -12.89
CA PHE A 50 2.50 22.17 -13.26
C PHE A 50 2.34 22.05 -14.77
N ALA A 51 1.95 23.14 -15.45
CA ALA A 51 1.85 23.16 -16.91
C ALA A 51 3.20 22.86 -17.58
N LEU A 52 4.31 23.37 -17.02
CA LEU A 52 5.66 23.12 -17.51
C LEU A 52 6.09 21.66 -17.28
N GLN A 53 5.90 21.12 -16.07
CA GLN A 53 6.27 19.75 -15.73
C GLN A 53 5.41 18.71 -16.46
N LYS A 54 4.10 18.94 -16.61
CA LYS A 54 3.20 18.12 -17.44
C LYS A 54 3.64 18.10 -18.90
N LYS A 55 4.09 19.25 -19.43
CA LYS A 55 4.67 19.37 -20.77
C LYS A 55 5.97 18.58 -20.90
N GLU A 56 6.81 18.51 -19.86
CA GLU A 56 8.02 17.67 -19.84
C GLU A 56 7.74 16.17 -19.69
N MET A 57 6.78 15.78 -18.86
CA MET A 57 6.41 14.38 -18.65
C MET A 57 5.70 13.81 -19.87
N ARG A 58 4.80 14.56 -20.52
CA ARG A 58 4.20 14.17 -21.82
C ARG A 58 5.27 13.95 -22.90
N LYS A 59 6.36 14.72 -22.89
CA LYS A 59 7.52 14.49 -23.79
C LYS A 59 8.27 13.19 -23.47
N LYS A 60 8.40 12.82 -22.19
CA LYS A 60 9.08 11.58 -21.76
C LYS A 60 8.24 10.33 -22.02
N VAL A 61 6.93 10.38 -21.75
CA VAL A 61 6.01 9.23 -21.91
C VAL A 61 5.63 9.01 -23.37
N GLY A 62 5.42 10.08 -24.14
CA GLY A 62 5.14 9.99 -25.58
C GLY A 62 6.23 9.30 -26.41
N GLY A 63 7.44 9.12 -25.86
CA GLY A 63 8.52 8.35 -26.47
C GLY A 63 8.54 6.85 -26.17
N ARG A 64 7.78 6.36 -25.16
CA ARG A 64 7.82 4.95 -24.72
C ARG A 64 6.58 4.13 -25.03
N VAL A 65 5.45 4.74 -25.35
CA VAL A 65 4.15 4.03 -25.49
C VAL A 65 3.99 3.23 -26.80
N ASN A 66 4.92 3.32 -27.76
CA ASN A 66 4.82 2.56 -29.02
C ASN A 66 5.35 1.12 -28.98
N LYS A 67 5.76 0.60 -27.82
CA LYS A 67 6.18 -0.81 -27.68
C LYS A 67 5.77 -1.32 -26.31
N LEU A 68 4.55 -1.87 -26.19
CA LEU A 68 4.23 -3.11 -25.44
C LEU A 68 2.70 -3.36 -25.39
N ASN A 69 2.34 -4.47 -26.02
CA ASN A 69 1.20 -5.38 -25.88
C ASN A 69 -0.27 -4.97 -26.17
N PRO A 70 -0.95 -5.71 -27.08
CA PRO A 70 -2.40 -5.84 -27.13
C PRO A 70 -2.89 -6.97 -26.18
N PHE A 71 -4.19 -6.96 -25.89
CA PHE A 71 -5.00 -7.92 -25.11
C PHE A 71 -5.18 -7.64 -23.60
N GLY A 72 -6.44 -7.34 -23.22
CA GLY A 72 -6.96 -7.75 -21.91
C GLY A 72 -7.67 -6.73 -21.02
N ALA A 73 -8.54 -5.84 -21.51
CA ALA A 73 -9.48 -5.10 -20.65
C ALA A 73 -10.86 -4.99 -21.32
N LYS A 74 -11.85 -5.72 -20.79
CA LYS A 74 -13.20 -5.83 -21.38
C LYS A 74 -14.32 -5.01 -20.70
N PRO A 75 -14.22 -4.41 -19.50
CA PRO A 75 -15.30 -3.54 -19.02
C PRO A 75 -15.21 -2.11 -19.56
N LEU A 76 -14.00 -1.53 -19.65
CA LEU A 76 -13.77 -0.14 -20.09
C LEU A 76 -13.85 0.11 -21.62
N ARG A 77 -13.99 -0.95 -22.42
CA ARG A 77 -14.19 -0.81 -23.88
C ARG A 77 -15.59 -0.35 -24.24
N ASN A 78 -16.61 -0.66 -23.44
CA ASN A 78 -18.00 -0.40 -23.81
C ASN A 78 -18.36 1.09 -23.69
N ALA A 79 -17.83 1.79 -22.68
CA ALA A 79 -18.03 3.24 -22.52
C ALA A 79 -17.27 4.06 -23.58
N LYS A 80 -16.02 3.67 -23.91
CA LYS A 80 -15.26 4.32 -24.99
C LYS A 80 -15.85 4.02 -26.37
N LYS A 81 -16.38 2.82 -26.59
CA LYS A 81 -17.08 2.45 -27.84
C LYS A 81 -18.38 3.24 -27.99
N ALA A 82 -19.16 3.41 -26.92
CA ALA A 82 -20.37 4.23 -26.94
C ALA A 82 -20.07 5.69 -27.31
N GLY A 83 -19.00 6.28 -26.76
CA GLY A 83 -18.57 7.64 -27.12
C GLY A 83 -18.10 7.76 -28.58
N THR A 84 -17.37 6.77 -29.10
CA THR A 84 -16.96 6.76 -30.52
C THR A 84 -18.12 6.53 -31.46
N ASP A 85 -19.08 5.67 -31.09
CA ASP A 85 -20.24 5.36 -31.91
C ASP A 85 -21.18 6.59 -32.03
N ILE A 86 -21.29 7.41 -30.98
CA ILE A 86 -22.02 8.69 -31.02
C ILE A 86 -21.34 9.70 -31.96
N LEU A 87 -20.01 9.81 -31.92
CA LEU A 87 -19.27 10.73 -32.79
C LEU A 87 -19.28 10.27 -34.26
N VAL A 88 -19.24 8.96 -34.50
CA VAL A 88 -19.35 8.39 -35.86
C VAL A 88 -20.75 8.63 -36.43
N LYS A 89 -21.83 8.36 -35.66
CA LYS A 89 -23.19 8.67 -36.10
C LYS A 89 -23.38 10.16 -36.38
N LYS A 90 -22.90 11.03 -35.48
CA LYS A 90 -22.95 12.48 -35.68
C LYS A 90 -22.18 12.93 -36.91
N PHE A 91 -21.05 12.29 -37.23
CA PHE A 91 -20.29 12.57 -38.44
C PHE A 91 -20.99 12.05 -39.70
N GLU A 92 -21.67 10.90 -39.63
CA GLU A 92 -22.45 10.33 -40.74
C GLU A 92 -23.68 11.17 -41.09
N GLU A 93 -24.33 11.78 -40.08
CA GLU A 93 -25.48 12.68 -40.20
C GLU A 93 -25.14 14.09 -40.76
N MET A 94 -23.86 14.45 -40.83
CA MET A 94 -23.42 15.72 -41.42
C MET A 94 -23.61 15.74 -42.94
N SER A 95 -23.91 16.91 -43.50
CA SER A 95 -23.90 17.08 -44.96
C SER A 95 -22.51 16.85 -45.54
N GLU A 96 -22.41 16.47 -46.82
CA GLU A 96 -21.11 16.23 -47.46
C GLU A 96 -20.22 17.50 -47.48
N GLU A 97 -20.82 18.68 -47.54
CA GLU A 97 -20.11 19.96 -47.42
C GLU A 97 -19.49 20.13 -46.02
N GLN A 98 -20.24 19.84 -44.96
CA GLN A 98 -19.74 19.91 -43.59
C GLN A 98 -18.66 18.84 -43.32
N LYS A 99 -18.80 17.63 -43.89
CA LYS A 99 -17.76 16.59 -43.83
C LYS A 99 -16.47 17.04 -44.53
N GLY A 100 -16.60 17.72 -45.67
CA GLY A 100 -15.47 18.34 -46.39
C GLY A 100 -14.71 19.33 -45.52
N GLU A 101 -15.43 20.28 -44.89
CA GLU A 101 -14.82 21.30 -44.02
C GLU A 101 -14.09 20.67 -42.81
N VAL A 102 -14.65 19.61 -42.22
CA VAL A 102 -14.01 18.87 -41.12
C VAL A 102 -12.74 18.15 -41.58
N ARG A 103 -12.74 17.53 -42.78
CA ARG A 103 -11.55 16.88 -43.35
C ARG A 103 -10.44 17.90 -43.63
N ASP A 104 -10.77 19.05 -44.19
CA ASP A 104 -9.80 20.11 -44.46
C ASP A 104 -9.21 20.70 -43.17
N LYS A 105 -10.04 20.92 -42.14
CA LYS A 105 -9.57 21.32 -40.81
C LYS A 105 -8.65 20.28 -40.19
N MET A 106 -8.95 18.98 -40.35
CA MET A 106 -8.10 17.90 -39.85
C MET A 106 -6.76 17.84 -40.58
N GLU A 107 -6.74 17.92 -41.90
CA GLU A 107 -5.49 17.89 -42.68
C GLU A 107 -4.64 19.15 -42.44
N LYS A 108 -5.25 20.34 -42.33
CA LYS A 108 -4.54 21.57 -41.92
C LYS A 108 -3.89 21.41 -40.54
N LYS A 109 -4.63 20.90 -39.55
CA LYS A 109 -4.12 20.66 -38.18
C LYS A 109 -3.03 19.59 -38.15
N LYS A 110 -3.10 18.59 -39.03
CA LYS A 110 -2.09 17.55 -39.19
C LYS A 110 -0.81 18.10 -39.82
N ALA A 111 -0.92 18.95 -40.84
CA ALA A 111 0.22 19.66 -41.45
C ALA A 111 0.94 20.55 -40.43
N GLU A 112 0.18 21.36 -39.67
CA GLU A 112 0.73 22.22 -38.60
C GLU A 112 1.43 21.40 -37.50
N ARG A 113 0.86 20.24 -37.12
CA ARG A 113 1.51 19.31 -36.17
C ARG A 113 2.81 18.72 -36.72
N MET A 114 2.88 18.44 -38.03
CA MET A 114 4.08 17.91 -38.67
C MET A 114 5.19 18.96 -38.78
N GLU A 115 4.84 20.21 -39.07
CA GLU A 115 5.78 21.34 -39.08
C GLU A 115 6.36 21.59 -37.67
N LYS A 116 5.50 21.68 -36.64
CA LYS A 116 5.95 21.79 -35.24
C LYS A 116 6.87 20.64 -34.82
N ARG A 117 6.66 19.42 -35.33
CA ARG A 117 7.57 18.28 -35.11
C ARG A 117 8.92 18.47 -35.77
N ARG A 118 8.98 19.02 -36.99
CA ARG A 118 10.23 19.31 -37.70
C ARG A 118 11.05 20.38 -36.98
N GLU A 119 10.41 21.47 -36.56
CA GLU A 119 11.07 22.52 -35.77
C GLU A 119 11.59 22.01 -34.43
N PHE A 120 10.80 21.20 -33.73
CA PHE A 120 11.22 20.61 -32.46
C PHE A 120 12.41 19.66 -32.63
N LYS A 121 12.40 18.85 -33.69
CA LYS A 121 13.53 17.96 -34.01
C LYS A 121 14.81 18.77 -34.26
N LYS A 122 14.71 19.86 -35.04
CA LYS A 122 15.84 20.78 -35.27
C LYS A 122 16.43 21.33 -33.95
N LYS A 123 15.58 21.80 -33.03
CA LYS A 123 16.02 22.29 -31.70
C LYS A 123 16.68 21.21 -30.83
N MET A 124 16.20 19.97 -30.91
CA MET A 124 16.78 18.85 -30.17
C MET A 124 18.17 18.47 -30.71
N ASP A 125 18.34 18.50 -32.03
CA ASP A 125 19.63 18.23 -32.67
C ASP A 125 20.66 19.33 -32.34
N GLU A 126 20.24 20.60 -32.32
CA GLU A 126 21.07 21.75 -31.87
C GLU A 126 21.49 21.60 -30.40
N MET A 127 20.57 21.28 -29.49
CA MET A 127 20.88 21.09 -28.06
C MET A 127 21.80 19.89 -27.81
N LYS A 128 21.67 18.84 -28.62
CA LYS A 128 22.55 17.67 -28.54
C LYS A 128 23.97 18.03 -28.98
N ALA A 129 24.12 18.80 -30.05
CA ALA A 129 25.42 19.30 -30.52
C ALA A 129 26.09 20.18 -29.45
N GLU A 130 25.34 21.07 -28.80
CA GLU A 130 25.86 21.93 -27.73
C GLU A 130 26.36 21.13 -26.50
N LYS A 131 25.60 20.10 -26.08
CA LYS A 131 26.01 19.23 -24.97
C LYS A 131 27.26 18.42 -25.30
N GLU A 132 27.39 17.94 -26.53
CA GLU A 132 28.56 17.21 -26.97
C GLU A 132 29.81 18.11 -26.95
N GLN A 133 29.68 19.36 -27.39
CA GLN A 133 30.75 20.35 -27.33
C GLN A 133 31.18 20.67 -25.88
N LYS A 134 30.23 20.88 -24.96
CA LYS A 134 30.52 21.12 -23.54
C LYS A 134 31.18 19.93 -22.84
N THR A 135 30.84 18.71 -23.27
CA THR A 135 31.43 17.48 -22.69
C THR A 135 32.89 17.35 -23.12
N LYS A 136 33.19 17.58 -24.41
CA LYS A 136 34.57 17.59 -24.93
C LYS A 136 35.45 18.62 -24.20
N GLU A 137 34.94 19.84 -23.98
CA GLU A 137 35.68 20.88 -23.25
C GLU A 137 35.93 20.52 -21.76
N ARG A 138 34.99 19.82 -21.12
CA ARG A 138 35.14 19.40 -19.72
C ARG A 138 36.14 18.25 -19.56
N ASP A 139 36.14 17.31 -20.48
CA ASP A 139 37.06 16.17 -20.44
C ASP A 139 38.51 16.60 -20.72
N GLU A 140 38.71 17.59 -21.59
CA GLU A 140 40.02 18.22 -21.82
C GLU A 140 40.56 18.89 -20.56
N LYS A 141 39.70 19.58 -19.78
CA LYS A 141 40.11 20.24 -18.51
C LYS A 141 40.34 19.28 -17.34
N ARG A 142 39.90 18.02 -17.41
CA ARG A 142 39.91 17.08 -16.28
C ARG A 142 41.16 16.21 -16.19
N TRP A 143 42.03 16.23 -17.20
CA TRP A 143 43.23 15.40 -17.21
C TRP A 143 44.38 16.05 -16.42
N ILE A 144 44.30 15.97 -15.09
CA ILE A 144 45.45 16.20 -14.19
C ILE A 144 45.72 14.88 -13.45
N PRO A 145 46.87 14.21 -13.66
CA PRO A 145 47.18 12.93 -13.01
C PRO A 145 47.31 13.12 -11.49
N ARG A 146 46.43 12.47 -10.71
CA ARG A 146 46.56 12.44 -9.24
C ARG A 146 47.38 11.21 -8.82
N LYS A 147 48.46 11.45 -8.07
CA LYS A 147 49.30 10.39 -7.48
C LYS A 147 48.54 9.62 -6.39
N PRO A 148 48.63 8.27 -6.35
CA PRO A 148 47.96 7.46 -5.34
C PRO A 148 48.65 7.60 -3.96
N LYS A 149 47.85 7.68 -2.89
CA LYS A 149 48.32 7.65 -1.50
C LYS A 149 48.36 6.21 -0.97
N PRO A 150 49.39 5.82 -0.21
CA PRO A 150 49.49 4.48 0.39
C PRO A 150 48.59 4.34 1.63
N VAL A 151 48.01 3.15 1.80
CA VAL A 151 47.15 2.77 2.93
C VAL A 151 47.94 1.89 3.90
N PRO A 152 47.91 2.12 5.22
CA PRO A 152 48.61 1.28 6.20
C PRO A 152 47.82 0.01 6.53
N ILE A 153 48.52 -1.12 6.64
CA ILE A 153 47.99 -2.43 7.04
C ILE A 153 48.34 -2.66 8.51
N THR A 154 47.35 -2.99 9.35
CA THR A 154 47.54 -3.45 10.74
C THR A 154 47.21 -4.94 10.89
N PRO A 155 47.92 -5.70 11.76
CA PRO A 155 47.73 -7.14 11.91
C PRO A 155 46.70 -7.49 12.98
N VAL A 156 45.85 -8.48 12.68
CA VAL A 156 44.80 -9.01 13.57
C VAL A 156 45.32 -10.26 14.28
N LYS A 157 45.25 -10.27 15.62
CA LYS A 157 45.47 -11.46 16.46
C LYS A 157 44.18 -12.27 16.59
N THR A 158 44.30 -13.59 16.48
CA THR A 158 43.22 -14.60 16.62
C THR A 158 43.30 -15.30 17.97
N VAL A 159 42.19 -15.38 18.71
CA VAL A 159 41.98 -16.31 19.83
C VAL A 159 40.50 -16.76 19.88
N ASP A 160 40.33 -18.07 19.73
CA ASP A 160 39.34 -19.04 20.22
C ASP A 160 37.82 -18.93 19.97
N GLY A 161 37.30 -20.03 19.40
CA GLY A 161 36.15 -20.74 19.97
C GLY A 161 34.73 -20.30 19.58
N LYS A 162 34.52 -19.75 18.38
CA LYS A 162 33.17 -19.37 17.91
C LYS A 162 32.78 -20.18 16.68
N THR A 163 31.55 -20.69 16.69
CA THR A 163 30.81 -21.18 15.51
C THR A 163 31.12 -20.32 14.30
N PRO A 164 31.26 -20.89 13.08
CA PRO A 164 31.68 -20.14 11.90
C PRO A 164 30.68 -19.01 11.64
N LYS A 165 30.98 -17.83 12.17
CA LYS A 165 30.22 -16.60 11.93
C LYS A 165 30.30 -16.39 10.44
N GLY A 166 29.17 -16.59 9.76
CA GLY A 166 29.06 -16.51 8.31
C GLY A 166 29.72 -15.25 7.77
N VAL A 167 30.98 -15.38 7.38
CA VAL A 167 31.77 -14.33 6.71
C VAL A 167 31.09 -13.95 5.39
N GLY A 168 30.21 -14.81 4.87
CA GLY A 168 29.38 -14.59 3.70
C GLY A 168 28.51 -13.34 3.77
N LYS A 169 27.68 -13.10 4.80
CA LYS A 169 26.67 -12.02 4.69
C LYS A 169 27.27 -10.61 4.58
N LYS A 170 28.35 -10.31 5.31
CA LYS A 170 29.01 -8.98 5.27
C LYS A 170 29.85 -8.75 4.03
N VAL A 171 30.42 -9.81 3.44
CA VAL A 171 31.21 -9.70 2.21
C VAL A 171 30.27 -9.70 0.99
N LEU A 172 29.27 -10.58 0.98
CA LEU A 172 28.29 -10.68 -0.10
C LEU A 172 27.42 -9.40 -0.16
N SER A 173 27.09 -8.76 0.96
CA SER A 173 26.32 -7.49 0.93
C SER A 173 27.06 -6.32 0.27
N LYS A 174 28.38 -6.40 0.11
CA LYS A 174 29.18 -5.40 -0.62
C LYS A 174 29.18 -5.61 -2.13
N VAL A 175 28.77 -6.79 -2.61
CA VAL A 175 28.65 -7.06 -4.05
C VAL A 175 27.33 -6.47 -4.56
N PRO A 176 27.34 -5.50 -5.50
CA PRO A 176 26.12 -4.82 -5.94
C PRO A 176 25.02 -5.75 -6.47
N VAL A 177 25.42 -6.86 -7.11
CA VAL A 177 24.50 -7.87 -7.65
C VAL A 177 23.77 -8.61 -6.53
N VAL A 178 24.51 -9.02 -5.49
CA VAL A 178 23.93 -9.64 -4.29
C VAL A 178 23.05 -8.61 -3.57
N LYS A 179 23.52 -7.37 -3.39
CA LYS A 179 22.72 -6.33 -2.72
C LYS A 179 21.35 -6.14 -3.36
N ARG A 180 21.24 -6.25 -4.69
CA ARG A 180 19.94 -6.23 -5.40
C ARG A 180 19.13 -7.51 -5.19
N ALA A 181 19.76 -8.68 -5.23
CA ALA A 181 19.07 -9.96 -5.03
C ALA A 181 18.49 -10.12 -3.61
N TYR A 182 19.07 -9.43 -2.61
CA TYR A 182 18.61 -9.43 -1.23
C TYR A 182 17.92 -8.13 -0.82
N ALA A 183 17.65 -7.21 -1.77
CA ALA A 183 16.87 -6.03 -1.47
C ALA A 183 15.42 -6.47 -1.22
N LYS A 184 14.91 -6.21 -0.02
CA LYS A 184 13.51 -6.43 0.30
C LYS A 184 12.63 -5.62 -0.64
N LYS A 185 11.48 -6.17 -0.97
CA LYS A 185 10.49 -5.43 -1.75
C LYS A 185 9.90 -4.28 -0.91
N PRO A 186 9.44 -3.19 -1.53
CA PRO A 186 8.81 -2.09 -0.80
C PRO A 186 7.68 -2.53 0.14
N GLU A 187 6.89 -3.52 -0.29
CA GLU A 187 5.77 -4.08 0.47
C GLU A 187 6.25 -4.84 1.71
N GLU A 188 7.32 -5.64 1.59
CA GLU A 188 7.95 -6.32 2.73
C GLU A 188 8.50 -5.31 3.76
N ILE A 189 9.05 -4.18 3.28
CA ILE A 189 9.53 -3.10 4.15
C ILE A 189 8.36 -2.42 4.86
N LEU A 190 7.26 -2.17 4.14
CA LEU A 190 6.03 -1.62 4.71
C LEU A 190 5.50 -2.54 5.82
N TYR A 191 5.30 -3.83 5.54
CA TYR A 191 4.75 -4.78 6.52
C TYR A 191 5.65 -4.95 7.75
N ALA A 192 6.98 -4.88 7.57
CA ALA A 192 7.91 -4.89 8.68
C ALA A 192 7.72 -3.67 9.61
N ASP A 193 7.64 -2.45 9.05
CA ASP A 193 7.39 -1.23 9.83
C ASP A 193 6.02 -1.27 10.51
N VAL A 194 4.99 -1.74 9.81
CA VAL A 194 3.63 -1.87 10.35
C VAL A 194 3.61 -2.85 11.52
N GLY A 195 4.15 -4.06 11.35
CA GLY A 195 4.19 -5.07 12.41
C GLY A 195 4.98 -4.60 13.64
N LEU A 196 6.13 -3.94 13.42
CA LEU A 196 6.90 -3.34 14.51
C LEU A 196 6.10 -2.28 15.26
N SER A 197 5.32 -1.45 14.55
CA SER A 197 4.48 -0.44 15.19
C SER A 197 3.31 -1.02 15.96
N PHE A 198 2.67 -2.08 15.45
CA PHE A 198 1.62 -2.79 16.16
C PHE A 198 2.14 -3.36 17.49
N VAL A 199 3.24 -4.12 17.45
CA VAL A 199 3.84 -4.74 18.65
C VAL A 199 4.35 -3.68 19.63
N ALA A 200 5.02 -2.63 19.14
CA ALA A 200 5.49 -1.53 19.99
C ALA A 200 4.30 -0.80 20.65
N GLY A 201 3.23 -0.54 19.90
CA GLY A 201 2.01 0.09 20.40
C GLY A 201 1.38 -0.72 21.54
N LEU A 202 1.29 -2.04 21.38
CA LEU A 202 0.80 -2.93 22.44
C LEU A 202 1.67 -2.90 23.70
N ARG A 203 2.99 -3.00 23.55
CA ARG A 203 3.93 -3.00 24.69
C ARG A 203 3.94 -1.69 25.47
N MET A 204 3.79 -0.56 24.78
CA MET A 204 3.91 0.78 25.37
C MET A 204 2.57 1.38 25.81
N GLY A 205 1.47 1.05 25.12
CA GLY A 205 0.20 1.76 25.24
C GLY A 205 -0.84 1.12 26.16
N ILE A 206 -0.88 -0.22 26.22
CA ILE A 206 -1.99 -0.93 26.88
C ILE A 206 -1.97 -0.75 28.40
N PHE A 207 -0.81 -0.96 29.03
CA PHE A 207 -0.61 -0.80 30.47
C PHE A 207 0.28 0.42 30.72
N HIS A 208 -0.34 1.57 30.97
CA HIS A 208 0.37 2.81 31.29
C HIS A 208 0.17 3.22 32.75
N SER A 209 1.20 3.81 33.35
CA SER A 209 1.37 4.04 34.80
C SER A 209 0.35 4.98 35.44
N ASP A 210 -0.28 5.86 34.66
CA ASP A 210 -1.13 6.93 35.18
C ASP A 210 -2.45 6.43 35.75
N HIS A 211 -2.80 5.17 35.50
CA HIS A 211 -3.92 4.49 36.15
C HIS A 211 -3.37 3.38 37.03
N LEU A 212 -3.18 3.70 38.31
CA LEU A 212 -2.70 2.80 39.35
C LEU A 212 -3.62 1.58 39.61
N ASP A 213 -4.77 1.50 38.93
CA ASP A 213 -5.58 0.29 38.88
C ASP A 213 -5.07 -0.66 37.81
N LYS A 214 -4.51 -1.79 38.25
CA LYS A 214 -3.82 -2.80 37.44
C LYS A 214 -4.71 -3.51 36.40
N ARG A 215 -6.02 -3.27 36.39
CA ARG A 215 -6.98 -3.92 35.50
C ARG A 215 -7.37 -2.97 34.38
N LEU A 216 -7.45 -3.48 33.15
CA LEU A 216 -8.10 -2.72 32.08
C LEU A 216 -9.58 -2.55 32.43
N TYR A 217 -9.99 -1.29 32.68
CA TYR A 217 -11.40 -0.94 32.81
C TYR A 217 -12.16 -1.38 31.56
N GLN A 218 -13.45 -1.69 31.72
CA GLN A 218 -14.33 -2.22 30.68
C GLN A 218 -14.16 -1.49 29.32
N ARG A 219 -14.19 -0.16 29.31
CA ARG A 219 -14.01 0.65 28.09
C ARG A 219 -12.67 0.40 27.38
N ARG A 220 -11.57 0.24 28.12
CA ARG A 220 -10.26 -0.08 27.52
C ARG A 220 -10.24 -1.50 26.97
N ARG A 221 -10.91 -2.45 27.64
CA ARG A 221 -11.02 -3.81 27.12
C ARG A 221 -11.78 -3.82 25.79
N GLU A 222 -12.93 -3.16 25.74
CA GLU A 222 -13.75 -3.03 24.53
C GLU A 222 -12.98 -2.38 23.39
N ALA A 223 -12.36 -1.21 23.61
CA ALA A 223 -11.55 -0.55 22.60
C ALA A 223 -10.35 -1.40 22.12
N LEU A 224 -9.75 -2.21 22.99
CA LEU A 224 -8.69 -3.12 22.58
C LEU A 224 -9.24 -4.29 21.75
N THR A 225 -10.39 -4.85 22.10
CA THR A 225 -11.08 -5.87 21.31
C THR A 225 -11.43 -5.32 19.93
N ASP A 226 -12.08 -4.16 19.85
CA ASP A 226 -12.47 -3.52 18.59
C ASP A 226 -11.25 -3.22 17.72
N TRP A 227 -10.15 -2.78 18.34
CA TRP A 227 -8.88 -2.58 17.64
C TRP A 227 -8.31 -3.88 17.08
N LEU A 228 -8.29 -4.97 17.85
CA LEU A 228 -7.78 -6.26 17.38
C LEU A 228 -8.66 -6.86 16.28
N ASP A 229 -9.98 -6.74 16.39
CA ASP A 229 -10.92 -7.17 15.35
C ASP A 229 -10.73 -6.35 14.07
N LEU A 230 -10.57 -5.03 14.19
CA LEU A 230 -10.25 -4.16 13.06
C LEU A 230 -8.94 -4.58 12.39
N MET A 231 -7.88 -4.87 13.15
CA MET A 231 -6.61 -5.34 12.59
C MET A 231 -6.73 -6.72 11.94
N SER A 232 -7.52 -7.63 12.52
CA SER A 232 -7.77 -8.96 11.97
C SER A 232 -8.41 -8.87 10.58
N VAL A 233 -9.37 -7.97 10.41
CA VAL A 233 -10.08 -7.77 9.13
C VAL A 233 -9.21 -6.98 8.16
N SER A 234 -8.63 -5.87 8.60
CA SER A 234 -8.05 -4.89 7.67
C SER A 234 -6.64 -5.19 7.19
N LEU A 235 -5.93 -6.16 7.77
CA LEU A 235 -4.53 -6.40 7.41
C LEU A 235 -4.38 -7.52 6.37
N PRO A 236 -3.45 -7.40 5.40
CA PRO A 236 -3.20 -8.46 4.43
C PRO A 236 -2.86 -9.80 5.10
N PRO A 237 -3.40 -10.93 4.63
CA PRO A 237 -3.17 -12.25 5.25
C PRO A 237 -1.70 -12.70 5.16
N GLU A 238 -0.91 -12.15 4.23
CA GLU A 238 0.51 -12.41 4.12
C GLU A 238 1.33 -11.83 5.29
N MET A 239 0.74 -10.94 6.09
CA MET A 239 1.39 -10.41 7.27
C MET A 239 1.46 -11.46 8.36
N GLY A 240 2.67 -11.77 8.83
CA GLY A 240 2.91 -12.71 9.93
C GLY A 240 2.47 -12.22 11.32
N ILE A 241 1.52 -11.29 11.42
CA ILE A 241 1.00 -10.77 12.70
C ILE A 241 -0.42 -11.26 13.03
N HIS A 242 -1.11 -11.90 12.09
CA HIS A 242 -2.44 -12.47 12.32
C HIS A 242 -2.45 -13.51 13.45
N GLU A 243 -1.45 -14.40 13.50
CA GLU A 243 -1.30 -15.36 14.61
C GLU A 243 -1.20 -14.67 15.99
N LEU A 244 -0.55 -13.50 16.05
CA LEU A 244 -0.46 -12.73 17.28
C LEU A 244 -1.80 -12.07 17.61
N ILE A 245 -2.48 -11.49 16.62
CA ILE A 245 -3.81 -10.88 16.79
C ILE A 245 -4.78 -11.92 17.34
N ASP A 246 -4.82 -13.11 16.74
CA ASP A 246 -5.67 -14.22 17.17
C ASP A 246 -5.38 -14.63 18.61
N ALA A 247 -4.10 -14.83 18.94
CA ALA A 247 -3.68 -15.21 20.28
C ALA A 247 -4.01 -14.15 21.34
N LEU A 248 -4.00 -12.87 20.98
CA LEU A 248 -4.39 -11.77 21.86
C LEU A 248 -5.90 -11.73 22.06
N SER A 249 -6.68 -11.85 20.98
CA SER A 249 -8.15 -11.85 21.02
C SER A 249 -8.70 -13.04 21.82
N GLU A 250 -8.20 -14.25 21.60
CA GLU A 250 -8.63 -15.46 22.33
C GLU A 250 -8.29 -15.41 23.83
N LYS A 251 -7.23 -14.69 24.20
CA LYS A 251 -6.72 -14.62 25.57
C LYS A 251 -6.95 -13.25 26.21
N MET A 252 -7.99 -12.53 25.76
CA MET A 252 -8.32 -11.19 26.27
C MET A 252 -8.39 -11.16 27.80
N GLU A 253 -9.14 -12.08 28.42
CA GLU A 253 -9.29 -12.19 29.88
C GLU A 253 -7.99 -12.46 30.62
N TYR A 254 -6.99 -13.06 29.97
CA TYR A 254 -5.68 -13.30 30.55
C TYR A 254 -4.76 -12.08 30.39
N ILE A 255 -4.73 -11.46 29.22
CA ILE A 255 -3.85 -10.31 28.95
C ILE A 255 -4.28 -9.06 29.72
N VAL A 256 -5.58 -8.85 29.97
CA VAL A 256 -6.09 -7.68 30.70
C VAL A 256 -5.69 -7.66 32.19
N GLN A 257 -5.23 -8.78 32.73
CA GLN A 257 -4.87 -8.91 34.16
C GLN A 257 -3.53 -8.28 34.49
N SER A 258 -2.55 -8.31 33.57
CA SER A 258 -1.25 -7.70 33.80
C SER A 258 -0.45 -7.47 32.52
N GLN A 259 0.42 -6.46 32.54
CA GLN A 259 1.39 -6.21 31.47
C GLN A 259 2.30 -7.41 31.20
N LYS A 260 2.66 -8.17 32.25
CA LYS A 260 3.48 -9.37 32.12
C LYS A 260 2.79 -10.43 31.27
N ASN A 261 1.48 -10.65 31.49
CA ASN A 261 0.69 -11.61 30.72
C ASN A 261 0.62 -11.20 29.24
N LEU A 262 0.40 -9.92 28.95
CA LEU A 262 0.43 -9.39 27.58
C LEU A 262 1.79 -9.64 26.91
N HIS A 263 2.88 -9.29 27.59
CA HIS A 263 4.23 -9.48 27.05
C HIS A 263 4.54 -10.96 26.82
N GLU A 264 4.09 -11.87 27.69
CA GLU A 264 4.26 -13.30 27.51
C GLU A 264 3.61 -13.80 26.21
N ILE A 265 2.43 -13.28 25.84
CA ILE A 265 1.80 -13.63 24.55
C ILE A 265 2.61 -13.02 23.41
N ILE A 266 2.95 -11.73 23.45
CA ILE A 266 3.73 -11.07 22.39
C ILE A 266 5.07 -11.79 22.14
N ASP A 267 5.78 -12.20 23.19
CA ASP A 267 7.10 -12.83 23.08
C ASP A 267 7.04 -14.24 22.46
N LYS A 268 5.87 -14.89 22.47
CA LYS A 268 5.63 -16.18 21.77
C LYS A 268 5.49 -16.01 20.26
N HIS A 269 5.24 -14.80 19.77
CA HIS A 269 5.07 -14.50 18.34
C HIS A 269 6.09 -13.45 17.87
N PRO A 270 7.39 -13.80 17.78
CA PRO A 270 8.42 -12.87 17.37
C PRO A 270 8.27 -12.47 15.89
N LEU A 271 8.36 -11.17 15.62
CA LEU A 271 8.41 -10.65 14.25
C LEU A 271 9.69 -11.08 13.55
N SER A 272 9.60 -11.27 12.22
CA SER A 272 10.74 -11.58 11.35
C SER A 272 11.79 -10.46 11.37
N ASP A 273 11.33 -9.21 11.47
CA ASP A 273 12.15 -8.01 11.49
C ASP A 273 12.16 -7.35 12.86
N LYS A 274 13.34 -6.84 13.24
CA LYS A 274 13.58 -6.18 14.53
C LYS A 274 13.93 -4.71 14.41
N ASP A 275 14.28 -4.29 13.19
CA ASP A 275 14.77 -2.94 12.90
C ASP A 275 13.78 -2.22 11.99
N TRP A 276 13.52 -0.96 12.33
CA TRP A 276 12.75 -0.05 11.48
C TRP A 276 13.44 0.16 10.14
N SER A 277 12.65 0.37 9.09
CA SER A 277 13.18 0.73 7.79
C SER A 277 13.95 2.06 7.84
N PRO A 278 14.85 2.30 6.87
CA PRO A 278 15.50 3.61 6.73
C PRO A 278 14.49 4.77 6.58
N SER A 279 13.31 4.50 6.01
CA SER A 279 12.26 5.51 5.82
C SER A 279 11.65 5.98 7.15
N CYS A 280 11.48 5.07 8.11
CA CYS A 280 10.90 5.39 9.41
C CYS A 280 11.93 5.76 10.47
N SER A 281 13.09 5.10 10.50
CA SER A 281 14.16 5.43 11.46
C SER A 281 14.85 6.75 11.18
N LYS A 282 14.87 7.21 9.91
CA LYS A 282 15.64 8.39 9.47
C LYS A 282 17.10 8.38 9.95
N GLY A 283 17.67 7.19 10.15
CA GLY A 283 19.04 6.99 10.64
C GLY A 283 19.24 7.16 12.16
N LYS A 284 18.17 7.30 12.94
CA LYS A 284 18.23 7.43 14.41
C LYS A 284 17.64 6.20 15.10
N ALA A 285 18.37 5.65 16.06
CA ALA A 285 17.90 4.52 16.86
C ALA A 285 16.76 4.96 17.78
N GLY A 286 15.75 4.09 17.94
CA GLY A 286 14.57 4.39 18.76
C GLY A 286 13.53 5.28 18.08
N GLU A 287 13.85 5.90 16.94
CA GLU A 287 12.85 6.53 16.08
C GLU A 287 12.22 5.47 15.14
N GLY A 288 10.97 5.69 14.76
CA GLY A 288 10.28 4.84 13.79
C GLY A 288 8.84 4.50 14.18
N PHE A 289 8.53 4.44 15.48
CA PHE A 289 7.18 4.08 15.96
C PHE A 289 6.08 4.93 15.34
N ALA A 290 6.18 6.27 15.42
CA ALA A 290 5.15 7.15 14.86
C ALA A 290 5.00 6.99 13.33
N CYS A 291 6.11 6.81 12.60
CA CYS A 291 6.06 6.57 11.16
C CYS A 291 5.41 5.23 10.82
N GLY A 292 5.81 4.15 11.50
CA GLY A 292 5.20 2.83 11.34
C GLY A 292 3.73 2.83 11.73
N PHE A 293 3.36 3.56 12.78
CA PHE A 293 1.97 3.66 13.24
C PHE A 293 1.09 4.38 12.22
N TRP A 294 1.55 5.47 11.61
CA TRP A 294 0.82 6.08 10.49
C TRP A 294 0.71 5.16 9.27
N LYS A 295 1.74 4.34 8.98
CA LYS A 295 1.65 3.31 7.95
C LYS A 295 0.62 2.23 8.31
N LEU A 296 0.53 1.85 9.58
CA LEU A 296 -0.47 0.91 10.09
C LEU A 296 -1.88 1.45 9.89
N LEU A 297 -2.13 2.71 10.27
CA LEU A 297 -3.42 3.37 10.08
C LEU A 297 -3.83 3.44 8.60
N HIS A 298 -2.90 3.87 7.74
CA HIS A 298 -3.17 3.91 6.29
C HIS A 298 -3.46 2.52 5.73
N LEU A 299 -2.62 1.54 6.08
CA LEU A 299 -2.81 0.16 5.66
C LEU A 299 -4.17 -0.39 6.11
N SER A 300 -4.57 -0.16 7.37
CA SER A 300 -5.86 -0.64 7.87
C SER A 300 -7.03 0.05 7.19
N THR A 301 -6.96 1.37 6.95
CA THR A 301 -8.06 2.08 6.27
C THR A 301 -8.22 1.66 4.81
N VAL A 302 -7.12 1.43 4.09
CA VAL A 302 -7.17 0.89 2.73
C VAL A 302 -7.66 -0.56 2.76
N GLY A 303 -7.18 -1.37 3.70
CA GLY A 303 -7.65 -2.75 3.83
C GLY A 303 -9.13 -2.90 4.14
N ILE A 304 -9.70 -1.97 4.93
CA ILE A 304 -11.16 -1.91 5.11
C ILE A 304 -11.88 -1.63 3.80
N ALA A 305 -11.36 -0.71 2.98
CA ALA A 305 -11.97 -0.43 1.68
C ALA A 305 -11.89 -1.65 0.75
N GLU A 306 -10.71 -2.29 0.68
CA GLU A 306 -10.41 -3.41 -0.21
C GLU A 306 -11.10 -4.72 0.18
N GLN A 307 -11.45 -4.88 1.46
CA GLN A 307 -12.17 -6.04 1.96
C GLN A 307 -13.64 -5.75 2.30
N ARG A 308 -14.11 -4.54 1.97
CA ARG A 308 -15.47 -4.06 2.27
C ARG A 308 -15.86 -4.30 3.72
N GLY A 309 -14.99 -3.87 4.63
CA GLY A 309 -15.19 -4.01 6.07
C GLY A 309 -15.19 -5.46 6.57
N GLY A 310 -14.72 -6.43 5.79
CA GLY A 310 -14.71 -7.85 6.13
C GLY A 310 -15.85 -8.65 5.50
N LEU A 311 -16.72 -8.04 4.69
CA LEU A 311 -17.78 -8.76 3.96
C LEU A 311 -17.24 -9.83 3.01
N ASP A 312 -16.06 -9.60 2.43
CA ASP A 312 -15.46 -10.52 1.46
C ASP A 312 -14.66 -11.66 2.14
N ASP A 313 -14.45 -11.60 3.45
CA ASP A 313 -13.72 -12.61 4.21
C ASP A 313 -14.66 -13.48 5.06
N VAL A 314 -14.74 -14.77 4.70
CA VAL A 314 -15.59 -15.76 5.38
C VAL A 314 -15.09 -16.04 6.81
N GLU A 315 -13.81 -15.75 7.10
CA GLU A 315 -13.19 -15.96 8.41
C GLU A 315 -13.18 -14.69 9.27
N ALA A 316 -13.75 -13.57 8.76
CA ALA A 316 -13.83 -12.33 9.52
C ALA A 316 -14.64 -12.51 10.80
N ARG A 317 -14.05 -12.13 11.94
CA ARG A 317 -14.70 -12.16 13.26
C ARG A 317 -15.87 -11.19 13.37
N ARG A 318 -15.76 -10.06 12.66
CA ARG A 318 -16.67 -8.94 12.68
C ARG A 318 -16.64 -8.25 11.33
N VAL A 319 -17.77 -7.70 10.92
CA VAL A 319 -17.85 -6.78 9.79
C VAL A 319 -17.93 -5.36 10.35
N PHE A 320 -17.18 -4.43 9.76
CA PHE A 320 -17.13 -3.02 10.15
C PHE A 320 -17.76 -2.13 9.09
N THR A 321 -18.55 -1.14 9.51
CA THR A 321 -18.86 0.03 8.67
C THR A 321 -17.64 0.95 8.58
N THR A 322 -17.67 1.92 7.66
CA THR A 322 -16.59 2.92 7.57
C THR A 322 -16.54 3.84 8.80
N MET A 323 -17.70 4.13 9.41
CA MET A 323 -17.76 4.88 10.66
C MET A 323 -17.22 4.08 11.85
N GLU A 324 -17.64 2.82 12.01
CA GLU A 324 -17.18 1.95 13.10
C GLU A 324 -15.65 1.74 13.06
N ALA A 325 -15.10 1.55 11.86
CA ALA A 325 -13.65 1.42 11.69
C ALA A 325 -12.92 2.72 12.10
N ALA A 326 -13.49 3.88 11.80
CA ALA A 326 -12.94 5.17 12.22
C ALA A 326 -13.03 5.37 13.75
N ASP A 327 -14.13 4.95 14.37
CA ASP A 327 -14.34 5.01 15.81
C ASP A 327 -13.35 4.09 16.54
N ALA A 328 -13.15 2.86 16.06
CA ALA A 328 -12.16 1.93 16.62
C ALA A 328 -10.72 2.50 16.55
N ILE A 329 -10.37 3.19 15.45
CA ILE A 329 -9.09 3.92 15.34
C ILE A 329 -9.02 5.05 16.36
N GLN A 330 -10.08 5.84 16.51
CA GLN A 330 -10.12 6.96 17.43
C GLN A 330 -9.99 6.50 18.89
N ASP A 331 -10.73 5.48 19.30
CA ASP A 331 -10.68 4.94 20.66
C ASP A 331 -9.30 4.35 20.96
N TYR A 332 -8.66 3.69 19.99
CA TYR A 332 -7.29 3.23 20.17
C TYR A 332 -6.33 4.40 20.39
N ILE A 333 -6.46 5.47 19.59
CA ILE A 333 -5.60 6.65 19.70
C ILE A 333 -5.83 7.36 21.04
N ASP A 334 -7.09 7.54 21.46
CA ASP A 334 -7.43 8.15 22.76
C ASP A 334 -6.81 7.36 23.92
N LEU A 335 -7.09 6.06 23.95
CA LEU A 335 -6.82 5.24 25.13
C LEU A 335 -5.38 4.71 25.17
N PHE A 336 -4.78 4.38 24.03
CA PHE A 336 -3.51 3.62 23.97
C PHE A 336 -2.35 4.35 23.28
N TYR A 337 -2.60 5.31 22.40
CA TYR A 337 -1.48 6.01 21.75
C TYR A 337 -0.73 6.90 22.75
N ARG A 338 0.59 6.68 22.85
CA ARG A 338 1.50 7.41 23.77
C ARG A 338 2.73 8.00 23.09
N GLY A 339 2.86 7.85 21.77
CA GLY A 339 4.04 8.33 21.04
C GLY A 339 4.19 9.86 21.06
N CYS A 340 3.09 10.60 21.17
CA CYS A 340 3.09 12.06 21.18
C CYS A 340 1.74 12.60 21.68
N GLU A 341 1.72 13.19 22.88
CA GLU A 341 0.49 13.70 23.51
C GLU A 341 -0.18 14.82 22.70
N THR A 342 0.61 15.78 22.21
CA THR A 342 0.09 16.87 21.35
C THR A 342 -0.48 16.33 20.04
N CYS A 343 0.13 15.29 19.47
CA CYS A 343 -0.35 14.66 18.24
C CYS A 343 -1.68 13.93 18.50
N ARG A 344 -1.79 13.21 19.63
CA ARG A 344 -3.03 12.57 20.07
C ARG A 344 -4.16 13.60 20.19
N LYS A 345 -3.95 14.67 20.97
CA LYS A 345 -4.96 15.73 21.15
C LYS A 345 -5.39 16.35 19.82
N ASN A 346 -4.44 16.65 18.95
CA ASN A 346 -4.74 17.21 17.63
C ASN A 346 -5.57 16.25 16.77
N PHE A 347 -5.27 14.95 16.78
CA PHE A 347 -6.09 13.95 16.09
C PHE A 347 -7.52 13.93 16.64
N LEU A 348 -7.67 13.80 17.96
CA LEU A 348 -8.97 13.71 18.63
C LEU A 348 -9.82 14.96 18.39
N THR A 349 -9.23 16.15 18.50
CA THR A 349 -9.94 17.41 18.22
C THR A 349 -10.48 17.47 16.80
N LYS A 350 -9.74 16.97 15.81
CA LYS A 350 -10.19 16.94 14.41
C LYS A 350 -11.28 15.90 14.18
N TYR A 351 -11.15 14.76 14.85
CA TYR A 351 -12.16 13.72 14.84
C TYR A 351 -13.51 14.21 15.36
N GLU A 352 -13.51 14.80 16.56
CA GLU A 352 -14.69 15.35 17.25
C GLU A 352 -15.37 16.47 16.47
N ARG A 353 -14.58 17.30 15.77
CA ARG A 353 -15.10 18.43 14.96
C ARG A 353 -15.62 18.01 13.59
N CYS A 354 -15.59 16.73 13.26
CA CYS A 354 -15.92 16.23 11.93
C CYS A 354 -15.09 16.91 10.82
N ASP A 355 -13.81 17.24 11.09
CA ASP A 355 -12.93 17.85 10.09
C ASP A 355 -12.88 16.96 8.81
N PHE A 356 -12.73 17.60 7.65
CA PHE A 356 -12.72 16.96 6.32
C PHE A 356 -14.03 16.22 5.97
N GLY A 357 -15.14 16.59 6.61
CA GLY A 357 -16.46 16.04 6.31
C GLY A 357 -16.67 14.63 6.83
N ARG A 358 -15.90 14.18 7.84
CA ARG A 358 -15.97 12.81 8.42
C ARG A 358 -17.41 12.33 8.62
N CYS A 359 -18.21 13.15 9.28
CA CYS A 359 -19.57 12.79 9.72
C CYS A 359 -20.59 12.71 8.58
N GLU A 360 -20.29 13.28 7.42
CA GLU A 360 -21.14 13.23 6.22
C GLU A 360 -20.66 12.16 5.23
N ARG A 361 -19.35 11.91 5.19
CA ARG A 361 -18.69 11.01 4.23
C ARG A 361 -18.64 9.57 4.72
N LEU A 362 -18.35 9.35 6.00
CA LEU A 362 -18.31 8.02 6.58
C LEU A 362 -19.73 7.57 6.95
N ARG A 363 -20.03 6.32 6.64
CA ARG A 363 -21.36 5.75 6.75
C ARG A 363 -21.42 4.77 7.92
N ASP A 364 -22.53 4.80 8.63
CA ASP A 364 -22.90 3.84 9.67
C ASP A 364 -24.05 2.92 9.20
N GLU A 365 -24.33 2.92 7.90
CA GLU A 365 -25.32 2.04 7.30
C GLU A 365 -24.78 0.60 7.23
N ALA A 366 -25.71 -0.36 7.12
CA ALA A 366 -25.36 -1.76 6.97
C ALA A 366 -24.35 -1.95 5.82
N PRO A 367 -23.25 -2.70 6.02
CA PRO A 367 -22.16 -2.84 5.05
C PRO A 367 -22.62 -3.23 3.64
N GLU A 368 -23.70 -4.00 3.50
CA GLU A 368 -24.24 -4.47 2.21
C GLU A 368 -24.92 -3.36 1.39
N LEU A 369 -25.22 -2.21 2.02
CA LEU A 369 -25.82 -1.04 1.38
C LEU A 369 -24.78 -0.05 0.87
N LEU A 370 -23.52 -0.19 1.29
CA LEU A 370 -22.45 0.73 0.93
C LEU A 370 -21.98 0.48 -0.51
N SER A 371 -21.81 1.58 -1.26
CA SER A 371 -21.21 1.54 -2.58
C SER A 371 -19.68 1.36 -2.49
N GLU A 372 -19.05 0.99 -3.61
CA GLU A 372 -17.58 0.95 -3.69
C GLU A 372 -16.96 2.30 -3.35
N GLU A 373 -17.62 3.39 -3.74
CA GLU A 373 -17.20 4.75 -3.47
C GLU A 373 -17.24 5.07 -1.97
N ASP A 374 -18.28 4.64 -1.25
CA ASP A 374 -18.40 4.86 0.20
C ASP A 374 -17.24 4.21 0.98
N TRP A 375 -16.80 3.02 0.56
CA TRP A 375 -15.66 2.32 1.17
C TRP A 375 -14.34 3.11 1.01
N ARG A 376 -14.17 3.84 -0.09
CA ARG A 376 -12.96 4.64 -0.37
C ARG A 376 -12.88 5.91 0.48
N GLU A 377 -13.99 6.36 1.06
CA GLU A 377 -14.04 7.60 1.82
C GLU A 377 -13.19 7.54 3.11
N LEU A 378 -13.10 6.37 3.75
CA LEU A 378 -12.30 6.18 4.96
C LEU A 378 -10.79 6.42 4.75
N PRO A 379 -10.10 5.74 3.80
CA PRO A 379 -8.69 6.01 3.53
C PRO A 379 -8.44 7.42 2.99
N LEU A 380 -9.36 7.99 2.21
CA LEU A 380 -9.25 9.37 1.74
C LEU A 380 -9.33 10.38 2.89
N TRP A 381 -10.27 10.20 3.82
CA TRP A 381 -10.37 11.03 5.03
C TRP A 381 -9.11 10.93 5.89
N MET A 382 -8.61 9.71 6.12
CA MET A 382 -7.37 9.48 6.88
C MET A 382 -6.16 10.17 6.22
N TRP A 383 -6.10 10.14 4.90
CA TRP A 383 -5.09 10.83 4.10
C TRP A 383 -5.13 12.36 4.25
N GLU A 384 -6.31 12.98 4.15
CA GLU A 384 -6.46 14.44 4.35
C GLU A 384 -6.06 14.85 5.77
N LEU A 385 -6.51 14.09 6.76
CA LEU A 385 -6.18 14.30 8.16
C LEU A 385 -4.67 14.23 8.42
N HIS A 386 -4.00 13.20 7.90
CA HIS A 386 -2.55 13.05 8.05
C HIS A 386 -1.79 14.17 7.32
N ASN A 387 -2.24 14.60 6.15
CA ASN A 387 -1.62 15.72 5.44
C ASN A 387 -1.72 17.04 6.19
N ASP A 388 -2.88 17.35 6.77
CA ASP A 388 -3.05 18.55 7.59
C ASP A 388 -2.11 18.54 8.81
N LEU A 389 -2.04 17.41 9.51
CA LEU A 389 -1.12 17.23 10.63
C LEU A 389 0.34 17.37 10.20
N SER A 390 0.71 16.82 9.03
CA SER A 390 2.06 16.90 8.47
C SER A 390 2.45 18.35 8.14
N VAL A 391 1.56 19.10 7.50
CA VAL A 391 1.77 20.53 7.20
C VAL A 391 1.96 21.33 8.49
N ARG A 392 1.14 21.06 9.53
CA ARG A 392 1.24 21.76 10.81
C ARG A 392 2.56 21.46 11.52
N VAL A 393 3.01 20.21 11.55
CA VAL A 393 4.31 19.83 12.12
C VAL A 393 5.46 20.45 11.32
N ALA A 394 5.33 20.52 10.00
CA ALA A 394 6.33 21.15 9.14
C ALA A 394 6.41 22.65 9.39
N ALA A 395 5.28 23.35 9.52
CA ALA A 395 5.23 24.79 9.76
C ALA A 395 5.93 25.21 11.06
N VAL A 396 5.98 24.33 12.07
CA VAL A 396 6.71 24.58 13.32
C VAL A 396 8.22 24.44 13.14
N ASN A 397 8.67 23.56 12.24
CA ASN A 397 10.07 23.13 12.15
C ASN A 397 10.82 23.62 10.90
N SER A 398 10.12 24.23 9.94
CA SER A 398 10.67 24.47 8.60
C SER A 398 10.04 25.68 7.90
N THR A 399 10.58 26.06 6.74
CA THR A 399 10.03 27.18 5.96
C THR A 399 8.70 26.79 5.31
N LYS A 400 7.88 27.77 4.90
CA LYS A 400 6.62 27.51 4.17
C LYS A 400 6.82 26.65 2.92
N ARG A 401 7.97 26.76 2.25
CA ARG A 401 8.31 25.95 1.07
C ARG A 401 8.49 24.48 1.42
N ASP A 402 9.02 24.19 2.59
CA ASP A 402 9.23 22.82 3.08
C ASP A 402 7.89 22.18 3.45
N ALA A 403 6.91 22.95 3.94
CA ALA A 403 5.57 22.45 4.26
C ALA A 403 4.82 21.90 3.03
N ALA A 404 4.99 22.48 1.85
CA ALA A 404 4.38 21.97 0.62
C ALA A 404 5.00 20.62 0.17
N LEU A 405 6.28 20.40 0.46
CA LEU A 405 6.96 19.13 0.18
C LEU A 405 6.56 18.02 1.15
N MET A 406 5.94 18.38 2.28
CA MET A 406 5.46 17.45 3.30
C MET A 406 4.05 16.94 3.02
N GLN A 407 3.30 17.56 2.10
CA GLN A 407 2.06 16.99 1.60
C GLN A 407 2.38 15.76 0.74
N TRP A 408 1.77 14.64 1.09
CA TRP A 408 1.92 13.39 0.35
C TRP A 408 0.59 13.05 -0.34
N PRO A 409 0.59 12.52 -1.58
CA PRO A 409 1.73 12.45 -2.47
C PRO A 409 2.06 13.84 -3.03
N ASN A 410 3.34 14.20 -3.07
CA ASN A 410 3.77 15.38 -3.81
C ASN A 410 3.79 15.09 -5.33
N MET A 411 3.99 16.12 -6.15
CA MET A 411 4.00 15.99 -7.61
C MET A 411 5.11 15.04 -8.15
N GLU A 412 6.17 14.80 -7.38
CA GLU A 412 7.22 13.85 -7.77
C GLU A 412 6.76 12.40 -7.56
N ASN A 413 5.94 12.16 -6.53
CA ASN A 413 5.40 10.85 -6.19
C ASN A 413 4.20 10.49 -7.06
N CYS A 414 3.28 11.43 -7.28
CA CYS A 414 2.07 11.21 -8.05
C CYS A 414 1.65 12.48 -8.80
N PHE A 415 2.02 12.57 -10.08
CA PHE A 415 1.60 13.71 -10.90
C PHE A 415 0.14 13.64 -11.37
N LEU A 416 -0.46 12.43 -11.38
CA LEU A 416 -1.85 12.21 -11.77
C LEU A 416 -2.84 12.58 -10.66
N CYS A 417 -2.39 12.55 -9.40
CA CYS A 417 -3.16 12.97 -8.23
C CYS A 417 -3.54 14.45 -8.23
N PHE A 418 -3.13 15.23 -9.24
CA PHE A 418 -3.44 16.65 -9.38
C PHE A 418 -4.15 16.92 -10.70
N LYS A 419 -5.29 17.60 -10.62
CA LYS A 419 -6.05 18.12 -11.75
C LYS A 419 -5.32 19.28 -12.42
N GLU A 420 -5.82 19.74 -13.58
CA GLU A 420 -5.20 20.82 -14.35
C GLU A 420 -5.21 22.18 -13.62
N ASP A 421 -6.16 22.38 -12.71
CA ASP A 421 -6.29 23.56 -11.86
C ASP A 421 -5.39 23.53 -10.61
N GLY A 422 -4.76 22.39 -10.33
CA GLY A 422 -3.92 22.12 -9.17
C GLY A 422 -4.67 21.57 -7.95
N GLU A 423 -5.97 21.29 -8.06
CA GLU A 423 -6.74 20.56 -7.06
C GLU A 423 -6.41 19.06 -7.08
N TRP A 424 -6.76 18.37 -5.99
CA TRP A 424 -6.56 16.93 -5.92
C TRP A 424 -7.55 16.18 -6.80
N ASP A 425 -7.04 15.17 -7.50
CA ASP A 425 -7.84 14.16 -8.17
C ASP A 425 -8.02 12.98 -7.20
N MET A 426 -9.18 12.92 -6.55
CA MET A 426 -9.41 11.97 -5.44
C MET A 426 -9.38 10.51 -5.89
N GLU A 427 -9.74 10.23 -7.15
CA GLU A 427 -9.65 8.89 -7.71
C GLU A 427 -8.19 8.46 -7.84
N GLU A 428 -7.34 9.32 -8.44
CA GLU A 428 -5.91 9.05 -8.59
C GLU A 428 -5.16 9.07 -7.24
N VAL A 429 -5.64 9.84 -6.26
CA VAL A 429 -5.13 9.79 -4.87
C VAL A 429 -5.45 8.46 -4.22
N TYR A 430 -6.68 7.96 -4.36
CA TYR A 430 -7.06 6.64 -3.86
C TYR A 430 -6.21 5.55 -4.52
N ASP A 431 -6.08 5.56 -5.85
CA ASP A 431 -5.23 4.60 -6.57
C ASP A 431 -3.78 4.64 -6.09
N ALA A 432 -3.26 5.83 -5.74
CA ALA A 432 -1.93 5.96 -5.16
C ALA A 432 -1.84 5.40 -3.74
N LEU A 433 -2.88 5.56 -2.91
CA LEU A 433 -2.99 4.95 -1.58
C LEU A 433 -3.05 3.43 -1.67
N GLU A 434 -3.98 2.89 -2.48
CA GLU A 434 -4.14 1.47 -2.75
C GLU A 434 -2.81 0.86 -3.22
N LYS A 435 -2.19 1.46 -4.24
CA LYS A 435 -0.90 0.97 -4.74
C LYS A 435 0.22 1.04 -3.70
N THR A 436 0.19 2.01 -2.79
CA THR A 436 1.25 2.17 -1.79
C THR A 436 1.10 1.20 -0.62
N TYR A 437 -0.13 0.98 -0.17
CA TYR A 437 -0.43 0.23 1.05
C TYR A 437 -0.98 -1.17 0.78
N TRP A 438 -1.75 -1.33 -0.29
CA TRP A 438 -2.44 -2.56 -0.67
C TRP A 438 -1.99 -3.11 -2.02
N SER A 439 -0.69 -2.95 -2.34
CA SER A 439 -0.08 -3.68 -3.44
C SER A 439 0.05 -5.15 -3.06
N GLY A 440 -1.10 -5.85 -3.09
CA GLY A 440 -1.16 -7.29 -2.89
C GLY A 440 -0.19 -7.99 -3.84
N PRO A 441 0.24 -9.22 -3.50
CA PRO A 441 1.01 -10.02 -4.44
C PRO A 441 0.23 -10.08 -5.75
N ASP A 442 0.78 -9.48 -6.80
CA ASP A 442 0.22 -9.37 -8.15
C ASP A 442 -0.79 -10.51 -8.34
N LEU A 443 -2.10 -10.20 -8.34
CA LEU A 443 -3.13 -11.24 -8.30
C LEU A 443 -2.93 -12.22 -9.48
N ASP A 444 -2.29 -11.77 -10.55
CA ASP A 444 -1.83 -12.61 -11.65
C ASP A 444 -0.71 -13.59 -11.23
N ALA A 445 0.23 -13.20 -10.38
CA ALA A 445 1.19 -14.09 -9.74
C ALA A 445 0.52 -15.12 -8.81
N LEU A 446 -0.47 -14.73 -8.00
CA LEU A 446 -1.22 -15.70 -7.17
C LEU A 446 -2.07 -16.65 -8.02
N LYS A 447 -2.75 -16.15 -9.05
CA LYS A 447 -3.49 -16.98 -10.03
C LYS A 447 -2.53 -17.92 -10.77
N LYS A 448 -1.34 -17.44 -11.18
CA LYS A 448 -0.29 -18.29 -11.78
C LYS A 448 0.20 -19.36 -10.79
N MET A 449 0.42 -19.02 -9.53
CA MET A 449 0.84 -19.97 -8.49
C MET A 449 -0.23 -21.01 -8.16
N LYS A 450 -1.52 -20.62 -8.05
CA LYS A 450 -2.64 -21.56 -7.87
C LYS A 450 -2.78 -22.48 -9.10
N LYS A 451 -2.65 -21.94 -10.31
CA LYS A 451 -2.63 -22.73 -11.56
C LYS A 451 -1.44 -23.71 -11.61
N GLN A 452 -0.27 -23.28 -11.14
CA GLN A 452 0.94 -24.12 -11.08
C GLN A 452 0.85 -25.19 -9.98
N LYS A 453 0.27 -24.90 -8.82
CA LYS A 453 -0.03 -25.90 -7.77
C LYS A 453 -1.09 -26.91 -8.20
N SER A 454 -2.11 -26.48 -8.96
CA SER A 454 -3.09 -27.38 -9.59
C SER A 454 -2.43 -28.35 -10.58
N MET A 455 -1.53 -27.83 -11.43
CA MET A 455 -0.78 -28.65 -12.39
C MET A 455 0.22 -29.59 -11.70
N GLY A 456 0.90 -29.13 -10.65
CA GLY A 456 1.82 -29.93 -9.84
C GLY A 456 1.14 -31.07 -9.06
N ARG A 457 -0.16 -30.95 -8.74
CA ARG A 457 -0.95 -32.03 -8.12
C ARG A 457 -1.39 -33.10 -9.14
N MET A 458 -1.39 -32.79 -10.43
CA MET A 458 -1.77 -33.71 -11.51
C MET A 458 -0.62 -34.68 -11.87
N VAL A 459 0.62 -34.22 -11.80
CA VAL A 459 1.83 -35.02 -12.12
C VAL A 459 1.96 -36.29 -11.26
N PRO A 460 1.88 -36.27 -9.91
CA PRO A 460 2.01 -37.49 -9.12
C PRO A 460 0.86 -38.49 -9.37
N ARG A 461 -0.36 -38.02 -9.66
CA ARG A 461 -1.49 -38.91 -10.00
C ARG A 461 -1.29 -39.62 -11.33
N PHE A 462 -0.79 -38.91 -12.34
CA PHE A 462 -0.44 -39.54 -13.61
C PHE A 462 0.71 -40.55 -13.46
N CYS A 463 1.75 -40.23 -12.68
CA CYS A 463 2.83 -41.18 -12.41
C CYS A 463 2.34 -42.46 -11.71
N VAL A 464 1.41 -42.35 -10.75
CA VAL A 464 0.82 -43.52 -10.06
C VAL A 464 -0.03 -44.35 -11.01
N ILE A 465 -0.88 -43.72 -11.84
CA ILE A 465 -1.73 -44.42 -12.81
C ILE A 465 -0.88 -45.14 -13.86
N VAL A 466 0.12 -44.46 -14.43
CA VAL A 466 1.06 -45.08 -15.38
C VAL A 466 1.82 -46.23 -14.73
N GLY A 467 2.28 -46.07 -13.49
CA GLY A 467 2.91 -47.14 -12.71
C GLY A 467 2.00 -48.36 -12.53
N LEU A 468 0.72 -48.16 -12.20
CA LEU A 468 -0.25 -49.23 -12.06
C LEU A 468 -0.55 -49.94 -13.38
N VAL A 469 -0.70 -49.20 -14.49
CA VAL A 469 -0.92 -49.77 -15.82
C VAL A 469 0.28 -50.62 -16.25
N LEU A 470 1.51 -50.14 -16.03
CA LEU A 470 2.72 -50.90 -16.31
C LEU A 470 2.82 -52.16 -15.44
N LEU A 471 2.42 -52.09 -14.18
CA LEU A 471 2.39 -53.25 -13.28
C LEU A 471 1.36 -54.29 -13.72
N VAL A 472 0.15 -53.88 -14.09
CA VAL A 472 -0.88 -54.77 -14.64
C VAL A 472 -0.42 -55.41 -15.94
N ALA A 473 0.17 -54.62 -16.86
CA ALA A 473 0.73 -55.13 -18.10
C ALA A 473 1.86 -56.15 -17.85
N HIS A 474 2.72 -55.90 -16.86
CA HIS A 474 3.77 -56.83 -16.46
C HIS A 474 3.20 -58.15 -15.91
N VAL A 475 2.18 -58.07 -15.04
CA VAL A 475 1.50 -59.27 -14.51
C VAL A 475 0.80 -60.05 -15.61
N PHE A 476 0.11 -59.38 -16.53
CA PHE A 476 -0.53 -60.01 -17.69
C PHE A 476 0.49 -60.69 -18.61
N LYS A 477 1.61 -60.04 -18.92
CA LYS A 477 2.70 -60.62 -19.72
C LYS A 477 3.28 -61.85 -19.04
N ARG A 478 3.50 -61.80 -17.72
CA ARG A 478 4.00 -62.95 -16.95
C ARG A 478 3.02 -64.11 -16.91
N ARG A 479 1.71 -63.83 -16.76
CA ARG A 479 0.64 -64.85 -16.86
C ARG A 479 0.54 -65.45 -18.26
N GLN A 480 0.62 -64.66 -19.32
CA GLN A 480 0.62 -65.19 -20.68
C GLN A 480 1.83 -66.10 -20.95
N LEU A 481 3.02 -65.75 -20.45
CA LEU A 481 4.19 -66.63 -20.57
C LEU A 481 3.99 -67.97 -19.84
N LEU A 482 3.29 -67.99 -18.70
CA LEU A 482 2.95 -69.22 -17.99
C LEU A 482 1.89 -70.06 -18.73
N ILE A 483 0.87 -69.43 -19.31
CA ILE A 483 -0.23 -70.13 -20.01
C ILE A 483 0.20 -70.66 -21.36
N THR A 484 0.99 -69.88 -22.12
CA THR A 484 1.38 -70.26 -23.49
C THR A 484 2.46 -71.34 -23.52
N GLY A 485 3.04 -71.73 -22.37
CA GLY A 485 4.04 -72.81 -22.29
C GLY A 485 5.29 -72.58 -23.13
N MET A 486 5.44 -71.39 -23.74
CA MET A 486 6.60 -71.01 -24.50
C MET A 486 7.71 -70.56 -23.54
N HIS A 487 8.20 -71.49 -22.74
CA HIS A 487 9.60 -71.46 -22.34
C HIS A 487 10.39 -71.64 -23.63
N LYS A 488 10.70 -70.52 -24.31
CA LYS A 488 11.72 -70.53 -25.34
C LYS A 488 12.98 -71.04 -24.65
N LYS A 489 13.31 -72.30 -24.95
CA LYS A 489 14.68 -72.81 -25.00
C LYS A 489 15.51 -71.78 -25.77
N PHE A 490 16.04 -70.80 -25.08
CA PHE A 490 17.37 -70.31 -25.42
C PHE A 490 18.31 -71.26 -24.71
N ASP A 491 18.42 -72.44 -25.31
CA ASP A 491 19.50 -73.36 -25.07
C ASP A 491 20.80 -72.59 -25.32
N SER A 492 21.64 -72.57 -24.29
CA SER A 492 23.07 -72.82 -24.39
C SER A 492 23.61 -73.02 -25.81
N ILE A 493 24.23 -71.98 -26.38
CA ILE A 493 25.38 -72.16 -27.26
C ILE A 493 26.61 -71.89 -26.42
N SER A 494 27.23 -73.00 -26.02
CA SER A 494 28.57 -73.09 -25.51
C SER A 494 29.59 -72.64 -26.55
N SER A 495 30.68 -72.06 -26.04
CA SER A 495 32.05 -72.21 -26.55
C SER A 495 32.38 -71.54 -27.89
N GLN A 496 33.25 -70.53 -27.88
CA GLN A 496 34.70 -70.69 -28.00
C GLN A 496 35.35 -69.32 -28.18
N GLU A 497 36.53 -69.16 -27.57
CA GLU A 497 37.69 -68.39 -28.05
C GLU A 497 37.52 -66.87 -28.30
N GLY A 498 38.35 -65.98 -27.76
CA GLY A 498 39.76 -66.15 -27.55
C GLY A 498 40.39 -65.03 -26.72
N LYS A 499 41.46 -65.44 -26.05
CA LYS A 499 42.54 -64.61 -25.55
C LYS A 499 43.14 -63.77 -26.68
N LYS A 500 43.42 -62.49 -26.40
CA LYS A 500 44.65 -61.72 -26.73
C LYS A 500 44.40 -60.30 -26.18
N ALA A 501 45.11 -59.93 -25.12
CA ALA A 501 46.41 -59.25 -25.11
C ALA A 501 46.18 -57.74 -24.95
#